data_AF-A0A7R5KL72-F1
#
_entry.id   AF-A0A7R5KL72-F1
#
_cell.length_a   1.000
_cell.length_b   1.000
_cell.length_c   1.000
_cell.angle_alpha   90.00
_cell.angle_beta   90.00
_cell.angle_gamma   90.00
#
_symmetry.space_group_name_H-M   'P 1'
#
loop_
_entity.id
_entity.type
_entity.pdbx_description
1 polymer ?
#
loop_
_entity_poly.entity_id
_entity_poly.type
_entity_poly.pdbx_seq_one_letter_code
_entity_poly.pdbx_strand_id
1 'polypeptide(L)'
;MLCQQSLKGVSELFISVSQLCLTLGQVTMRLCVCLMLLSVVLCVSADRFGLRRAGHFVRDAAGGAWDMYRAYRDMREANYKGADKYFHARGNYDAARRGPGGAWAARVISNAREGWQSSVSGRGAEDTRADQEANRWGRSGGDPNRYRPKGLPSKY
;
A
#
# COMPACT_ATOMS: atom_id res chain seq x y z
N MET A 1 -24.05 13.47 6.41
CA MET A 1 -24.62 13.27 7.76
C MET A 1 -23.58 13.10 8.87
N LEU A 2 -22.56 12.23 8.73
CA LEU A 2 -21.54 12.00 9.78
C LEU A 2 -20.71 13.25 10.17
N CYS A 3 -20.44 14.15 9.22
CA CYS A 3 -19.71 15.41 9.50
C CYS A 3 -20.53 16.40 10.36
N GLN A 4 -21.85 16.49 10.13
CA GLN A 4 -22.73 17.36 10.92
C GLN A 4 -22.98 16.83 12.34
N GLN A 5 -23.07 15.51 12.53
CA GLN A 5 -23.20 14.92 13.87
C GLN A 5 -21.91 15.08 14.69
N SER A 6 -20.74 14.96 14.07
CA SER A 6 -19.46 15.23 14.72
C SER A 6 -19.31 16.71 15.12
N LEU A 7 -19.79 17.64 14.30
CA LEU A 7 -19.74 19.07 14.61
C LEU A 7 -20.67 19.45 15.78
N LYS A 8 -21.87 18.85 15.86
CA LYS A 8 -22.79 19.05 16.97
C LYS A 8 -22.24 18.54 18.30
N GLY A 9 -21.62 17.36 18.30
CA GLY A 9 -20.98 16.81 19.50
C GLY A 9 -19.80 17.66 19.99
N VAL A 10 -19.00 18.21 19.07
CA VAL A 10 -17.90 19.12 19.41
C VAL A 10 -18.42 20.45 19.96
N SER A 11 -19.50 21.01 19.39
CA SER A 11 -20.08 22.26 19.90
C SER A 11 -20.69 22.12 21.29
N GLU A 12 -21.38 21.01 21.58
CA GLU A 12 -21.99 20.80 22.91
C GLU A 12 -20.93 20.53 24.00
N LEU A 13 -19.85 19.84 23.64
CA LEU A 13 -18.69 19.67 24.52
C LEU A 13 -18.00 21.02 24.79
N PHE A 14 -17.91 21.89 23.77
CA PHE A 14 -17.35 23.23 23.91
C PHE A 14 -18.16 24.11 24.87
N ILE A 15 -19.50 24.07 24.74
CA ILE A 15 -20.41 24.85 25.58
C ILE A 15 -20.37 24.36 27.03
N SER A 16 -20.42 23.04 27.24
CA SER A 16 -20.40 22.45 28.59
C SER A 16 -19.08 22.72 29.33
N VAL A 17 -17.95 22.62 28.62
CA VAL A 17 -16.62 22.92 29.21
C VAL A 17 -16.47 24.42 29.44
N SER A 18 -17.02 25.28 28.58
CA SER A 18 -17.01 26.73 28.79
C SER A 18 -17.80 27.13 30.04
N GLN A 19 -18.96 26.51 30.27
CA GLN A 19 -19.75 26.72 31.49
C GLN A 19 -19.02 26.21 32.75
N LEU A 20 -18.29 25.09 32.65
CA LEU A 20 -17.46 24.57 33.74
C LEU A 20 -16.20 25.43 34.01
N CYS A 21 -15.66 26.08 32.98
CA CYS A 21 -14.52 27.00 33.13
C CYS A 21 -14.94 28.34 33.75
N LEU A 22 -16.19 28.79 33.55
CA LEU A 22 -16.74 30.00 34.20
C LEU A 22 -16.96 29.81 35.70
N THR A 23 -17.10 28.57 36.19
CA THR A 23 -17.31 28.26 37.61
C THR A 23 -16.02 27.97 38.39
N LEU A 24 -14.89 27.78 37.70
CA LEU A 24 -13.58 27.50 38.30
C LEU A 24 -12.64 28.69 38.06
N GLY A 25 -12.00 29.20 39.12
CA GLY A 25 -11.25 30.47 39.13
C GLY A 25 -10.19 30.71 38.03
N GLN A 26 -9.58 31.89 38.05
CA GLN A 26 -8.76 32.44 36.97
C GLN A 26 -7.53 31.58 36.57
N VAL A 27 -7.01 30.74 37.48
CA VAL A 27 -5.90 29.81 37.23
C VAL A 27 -6.37 28.56 36.46
N THR A 28 -7.54 28.03 36.80
CA THR A 28 -8.18 26.91 36.11
C THR A 28 -8.57 27.27 34.68
N MET A 29 -9.03 28.49 34.41
CA MET A 29 -9.33 29.00 33.06
C MET A 29 -8.13 28.94 32.11
N ARG A 30 -6.93 29.32 32.57
CA ARG A 30 -5.71 29.30 31.74
C ARG A 30 -5.26 27.88 31.42
N LEU A 31 -5.35 26.97 32.40
CA LEU A 31 -5.03 25.56 32.21
C LEU A 31 -6.00 24.89 31.22
N CYS A 32 -7.30 25.16 31.33
CA CYS A 32 -8.31 24.64 30.41
C CYS A 32 -8.09 25.13 28.97
N VAL A 33 -7.76 26.41 28.77
CA VAL A 33 -7.40 26.95 27.45
C VAL A 33 -6.15 26.28 26.89
N CYS A 34 -5.09 26.11 27.71
CA CYS A 34 -3.88 25.41 27.28
C CYS A 34 -4.16 23.96 26.88
N LEU A 35 -4.97 23.22 27.65
CA LEU A 35 -5.35 21.84 27.35
C LEU A 35 -6.21 21.74 26.08
N MET A 36 -7.10 22.69 25.83
CA MET A 36 -7.90 22.77 24.60
C MET A 36 -7.04 23.06 23.37
N LEU A 37 -6.08 23.97 23.49
CA LEU A 37 -5.13 24.25 22.41
C LEU A 37 -4.22 23.04 22.15
N LEU A 38 -3.72 22.38 23.20
CA LEU A 38 -2.95 21.15 23.10
C LEU A 38 -3.73 20.01 22.44
N SER A 39 -5.02 19.85 22.75
CA SER A 39 -5.85 18.80 22.15
C SER A 39 -6.16 19.08 20.67
N VAL A 40 -6.42 20.35 20.29
CA VAL A 40 -6.57 20.75 18.88
C VAL A 40 -5.26 20.58 18.13
N VAL A 41 -4.13 21.01 18.71
CA VAL A 41 -2.80 20.81 18.13
C VAL A 41 -2.48 19.32 17.99
N LEU A 42 -2.78 18.47 18.98
CA LEU A 42 -2.61 17.02 18.86
C LEU A 42 -3.56 16.41 17.81
N CYS A 43 -4.81 16.85 17.71
CA CYS A 43 -5.75 16.39 16.68
C CYS A 43 -5.37 16.84 15.26
N VAL A 44 -4.71 17.99 15.11
CA VAL A 44 -4.22 18.52 13.83
C VAL A 44 -2.83 17.95 13.50
N SER A 45 -1.98 17.69 14.50
CA SER A 45 -0.63 17.13 14.37
C SER A 45 -0.65 15.60 14.19
N ALA A 46 -1.65 14.92 14.76
CA ALA A 46 -2.10 13.60 14.32
C ALA A 46 -2.83 13.76 12.99
N ASP A 47 -2.12 14.29 12.00
CA ASP A 47 -2.67 14.68 10.74
C ASP A 47 -3.40 13.45 10.16
N ARG A 48 -4.73 13.57 10.06
CA ARG A 48 -5.61 12.54 9.50
C ARG A 48 -5.07 12.07 8.13
N PHE A 49 -4.29 12.94 7.49
CA PHE A 49 -3.52 12.74 6.27
C PHE A 49 -2.35 11.74 6.38
N GLY A 50 -1.56 11.75 7.46
CA GLY A 50 -0.43 10.82 7.65
C GLY A 50 -0.90 9.38 7.90
N LEU A 51 -1.86 9.20 8.80
CA LEU A 51 -2.52 7.92 9.05
C LEU A 51 -3.26 7.39 7.81
N ARG A 52 -3.94 8.27 7.06
CA ARG A 52 -4.56 7.90 5.77
C ARG A 52 -3.52 7.46 4.75
N ARG A 53 -2.42 8.19 4.60
CA ARG A 53 -1.36 7.86 3.64
C ARG A 53 -0.68 6.54 3.99
N ALA A 54 -0.42 6.29 5.27
CA ALA A 54 0.06 5.00 5.75
C ALA A 54 -0.95 3.87 5.50
N GLY A 55 -2.25 4.11 5.77
CA GLY A 55 -3.32 3.16 5.47
C GLY A 55 -3.45 2.83 3.99
N HIS A 56 -3.34 3.84 3.11
CA HIS A 56 -3.31 3.64 1.66
C HIS A 56 -2.10 2.80 1.24
N PHE A 57 -0.90 3.11 1.73
CA PHE A 57 0.31 2.34 1.45
C PHE A 57 0.15 0.86 1.85
N VAL A 58 -0.33 0.57 3.06
CA VAL A 58 -0.54 -0.80 3.53
C VAL A 58 -1.56 -1.54 2.67
N ARG A 59 -2.67 -0.86 2.32
CA ARG A 59 -3.70 -1.44 1.44
C ARG A 59 -3.14 -1.76 0.05
N ASP A 60 -2.36 -0.86 -0.53
CA ASP A 60 -1.73 -1.06 -1.83
C ASP A 60 -0.73 -2.20 -1.77
N ALA A 61 0.05 -2.31 -0.68
CA ALA A 61 1.01 -3.40 -0.48
C ALA A 61 0.34 -4.77 -0.33
N ALA A 62 -0.73 -4.87 0.47
CA ALA A 62 -1.51 -6.09 0.61
C ALA A 62 -2.13 -6.51 -0.73
N GLY A 63 -2.70 -5.55 -1.46
CA GLY A 63 -3.21 -5.80 -2.81
C GLY A 63 -2.12 -6.22 -3.79
N GLY A 64 -0.95 -5.59 -3.75
CA GLY A 64 0.16 -5.91 -4.64
C GLY A 64 0.72 -7.30 -4.35
N ALA A 65 0.80 -7.70 -3.09
CA ALA A 65 1.16 -9.07 -2.72
C ALA A 65 0.16 -10.10 -3.26
N TRP A 66 -1.15 -9.80 -3.21
CA TRP A 66 -2.18 -10.64 -3.81
C TRP A 66 -2.04 -10.75 -5.33
N ASP A 67 -1.70 -9.66 -6.02
CA ASP A 67 -1.47 -9.67 -7.47
C ASP A 67 -0.25 -10.51 -7.86
N MET A 68 0.83 -10.42 -7.08
CA MET A 68 2.02 -11.25 -7.27
C MET A 68 1.69 -12.74 -7.07
N TYR A 69 0.89 -13.07 -6.05
CA TYR A 69 0.44 -14.44 -5.81
C TYR A 69 -0.47 -14.95 -6.93
N ARG A 70 -1.42 -14.13 -7.40
CA ARG A 70 -2.28 -14.46 -8.55
C ARG A 70 -1.46 -14.71 -9.81
N ALA A 71 -0.44 -13.90 -10.09
CA ALA A 71 0.48 -14.14 -11.21
C ALA A 71 1.24 -15.46 -11.09
N TYR A 72 1.72 -15.80 -9.89
CA TYR A 72 2.33 -17.10 -9.63
C TYR A 72 1.35 -18.26 -9.84
N ARG A 73 0.11 -18.15 -9.36
CA ARG A 73 -0.93 -19.16 -9.55
C ARG A 73 -1.27 -19.37 -11.02
N ASP A 74 -1.48 -18.30 -11.77
CA ASP A 74 -1.79 -18.38 -13.19
C ASP A 74 -0.63 -18.96 -13.98
N MET A 75 0.62 -18.61 -13.64
CA MET A 75 1.81 -19.24 -14.22
C MET A 75 1.83 -20.75 -13.98
N ARG A 76 1.51 -21.17 -12.74
CA ARG A 76 1.43 -22.57 -12.35
C ARG A 76 0.30 -23.33 -13.04
N GLU A 77 -0.85 -22.68 -13.21
CA GLU A 77 -2.03 -23.23 -13.86
C GLU A 77 -1.85 -23.33 -15.37
N ALA A 78 -1.31 -22.28 -15.99
CA ALA A 78 -1.06 -22.23 -17.43
C ALA A 78 -0.06 -23.31 -17.87
N ASN A 79 0.93 -23.60 -17.02
CA ASN A 79 1.99 -24.57 -17.26
C ASN A 79 2.58 -24.45 -18.68
N TYR A 80 2.79 -23.21 -19.13
CA TYR A 80 3.05 -22.89 -20.53
C TYR A 80 4.53 -22.55 -20.75
N LYS A 81 5.16 -23.25 -21.69
CA LYS A 81 6.60 -23.08 -21.98
C LYS A 81 6.88 -21.66 -22.48
N GLY A 82 7.85 -21.00 -21.87
CA GLY A 82 8.27 -19.64 -22.24
C GLY A 82 7.39 -18.51 -21.71
N ALA A 83 6.37 -18.80 -20.89
CA ALA A 83 5.48 -17.76 -20.33
C ALA A 83 5.96 -17.16 -18.99
N ASP A 84 7.03 -17.70 -18.38
CA ASP A 84 7.50 -17.26 -17.05
C ASP A 84 7.74 -15.74 -16.98
N LYS A 85 8.45 -15.17 -17.98
CA LYS A 85 8.71 -13.72 -18.06
C LYS A 85 7.45 -12.88 -18.24
N TYR A 86 6.43 -13.41 -18.92
CA TYR A 86 5.12 -12.77 -19.01
C TYR A 86 4.45 -12.65 -17.64
N PHE A 87 4.41 -13.73 -16.86
CA PHE A 87 3.80 -13.71 -15.53
C PHE A 87 4.61 -12.86 -14.53
N HIS A 88 5.93 -12.82 -14.67
CA HIS A 88 6.80 -11.89 -13.94
C HIS A 88 6.45 -10.42 -14.20
N ALA A 89 6.36 -10.04 -15.47
CA ALA A 89 6.00 -8.69 -15.87
C ALA A 89 4.55 -8.36 -15.45
N ARG A 90 3.60 -9.26 -15.69
CA ARG A 90 2.17 -9.04 -15.38
C ARG A 90 1.92 -8.87 -13.88
N GLY A 91 2.52 -9.73 -13.04
CA GLY A 91 2.39 -9.61 -11.59
C GLY A 91 2.95 -8.28 -11.06
N ASN A 92 4.12 -7.86 -11.56
CA ASN A 92 4.71 -6.58 -11.19
C ASN A 92 3.91 -5.37 -11.72
N TYR A 93 3.36 -5.47 -12.92
CA TYR A 93 2.50 -4.45 -13.53
C TYR A 93 1.21 -4.24 -12.73
N ASP A 94 0.49 -5.33 -12.44
CA ASP A 94 -0.75 -5.30 -11.66
C ASP A 94 -0.49 -4.71 -10.26
N ALA A 95 0.55 -5.19 -9.58
CA ALA A 95 0.89 -4.71 -8.25
C ALA A 95 1.30 -3.24 -8.25
N ALA A 96 2.14 -2.80 -9.20
CA ALA A 96 2.59 -1.41 -9.28
C ALA A 96 1.43 -0.42 -9.56
N ARG A 97 0.43 -0.85 -10.34
CA ARG A 97 -0.77 -0.04 -10.64
C ARG A 97 -1.64 0.24 -9.42
N ARG A 98 -1.46 -0.48 -8.32
CA ARG A 98 -2.17 -0.17 -7.06
C ARG A 98 -1.64 1.09 -6.39
N GLY A 99 -0.37 1.43 -6.60
CA GLY A 99 0.28 2.59 -5.97
C GLY A 99 1.63 2.24 -5.34
N PRO A 100 2.22 3.16 -4.57
CA PRO A 100 3.57 3.01 -4.01
C PRO A 100 3.75 1.75 -3.15
N GLY A 101 2.73 1.38 -2.36
CA GLY A 101 2.77 0.16 -1.55
C GLY A 101 2.79 -1.11 -2.38
N GLY A 102 2.01 -1.15 -3.47
CA GLY A 102 1.97 -2.29 -4.38
C GLY A 102 3.28 -2.45 -5.17
N ALA A 103 3.86 -1.34 -5.64
CA ALA A 103 5.19 -1.34 -6.27
C ALA A 103 6.29 -1.80 -5.30
N TRP A 104 6.22 -1.40 -4.03
CA TRP A 104 7.11 -1.87 -2.97
C TRP A 104 6.96 -3.39 -2.75
N ALA A 105 5.73 -3.89 -2.59
CA ALA A 105 5.48 -5.31 -2.40
C ALA A 105 6.00 -6.14 -3.58
N ALA A 106 5.76 -5.68 -4.81
CA ALA A 106 6.26 -6.34 -6.02
C ALA A 106 7.79 -6.45 -6.03
N ARG A 107 8.50 -5.39 -5.62
CA ARG A 107 9.97 -5.40 -5.51
C ARG A 107 10.46 -6.39 -4.45
N VAL A 108 9.89 -6.34 -3.25
CA VAL A 108 10.30 -7.22 -2.14
C VAL A 108 10.10 -8.69 -2.51
N ILE A 109 8.91 -9.04 -3.04
CA ILE A 109 8.59 -10.42 -3.40
C ILE A 109 9.45 -10.91 -4.57
N SER A 110 9.70 -10.07 -5.58
CA SER A 110 10.58 -10.42 -6.71
C SER A 110 12.00 -10.76 -6.23
N ASN A 111 12.57 -9.93 -5.35
CA ASN A 111 13.91 -10.14 -4.81
C ASN A 111 13.98 -11.37 -3.89
N ALA A 112 12.94 -11.60 -3.07
CA ALA A 112 12.87 -12.79 -2.23
C ALA A 112 12.85 -14.08 -3.06
N ARG A 113 12.06 -14.11 -4.15
CA ARG A 113 12.01 -15.25 -5.08
C ARG A 113 13.37 -15.49 -5.75
N GLU A 114 14.04 -14.43 -6.19
CA GLU A 114 15.39 -14.51 -6.78
C GLU A 114 16.42 -15.08 -5.81
N GLY A 115 16.43 -14.58 -4.56
CA GLY A 115 17.34 -15.06 -3.52
C GLY A 115 17.16 -16.55 -3.26
N TRP A 116 15.91 -16.99 -3.11
CA TRP A 116 15.59 -18.41 -2.97
C TRP A 116 16.06 -19.24 -4.18
N GLN A 117 15.83 -18.75 -5.40
CA GLN A 117 16.20 -19.46 -6.61
C GLN A 117 17.72 -19.57 -6.80
N SER A 118 18.44 -18.50 -6.52
CA SER A 118 19.90 -18.47 -6.67
C SER A 118 20.59 -19.33 -5.62
N SER A 119 20.09 -19.35 -4.38
CA SER A 119 20.70 -20.09 -3.28
C SER A 119 20.27 -21.55 -3.18
N VAL A 120 19.01 -21.87 -3.53
CA VAL A 120 18.43 -23.21 -3.26
C VAL A 120 18.20 -24.00 -4.55
N SER A 121 17.81 -23.35 -5.65
CA SER A 121 17.48 -24.06 -6.90
C SER A 121 18.66 -24.22 -7.87
N GLY A 122 19.81 -23.59 -7.59
CA GLY A 122 21.00 -23.67 -8.46
C GLY A 122 20.82 -23.00 -9.83
N ARG A 123 19.91 -22.02 -9.94
CA ARG A 123 19.65 -21.31 -11.20
C ARG A 123 20.84 -20.43 -11.63
N GLY A 124 21.08 -20.37 -12.94
CA GLY A 124 22.15 -19.57 -13.52
C GLY A 124 21.89 -18.06 -13.46
N ALA A 125 22.96 -17.27 -13.41
CA ALA A 125 22.91 -15.81 -13.31
C ALA A 125 22.19 -15.12 -14.48
N GLU A 126 22.23 -15.71 -15.68
CA GLU A 126 21.58 -15.16 -16.87
C GLU A 126 20.05 -15.22 -16.78
N ASP A 127 19.51 -16.34 -16.32
CA ASP A 127 18.07 -16.51 -16.10
C ASP A 127 17.58 -15.52 -15.05
N THR A 128 18.31 -15.41 -13.94
CA THR A 128 18.06 -14.42 -12.89
C THR A 128 18.01 -13.00 -13.43
N ARG A 129 18.97 -12.61 -14.27
CA ARG A 129 19.03 -11.26 -14.86
C ARG A 129 17.81 -10.98 -15.75
N ALA A 130 17.40 -11.97 -16.55
CA ALA A 130 16.27 -11.83 -17.45
C ALA A 130 14.93 -11.80 -16.71
N ASP A 131 14.78 -12.55 -15.62
CA ASP A 131 13.59 -12.49 -14.77
C ASP A 131 13.49 -11.13 -14.06
N GLN A 132 14.63 -10.59 -13.60
CA GLN A 132 14.71 -9.25 -13.02
C GLN A 132 14.41 -8.14 -14.03
N GLU A 133 14.77 -8.30 -15.30
CA GLU A 133 14.41 -7.37 -16.37
C GLU A 133 12.89 -7.34 -16.59
N ALA A 134 12.25 -8.52 -16.69
CA ALA A 134 10.79 -8.61 -16.82
C ALA A 134 10.06 -8.03 -15.60
N ASN A 135 10.54 -8.31 -14.38
CA ASN A 135 9.99 -7.74 -13.15
C ASN A 135 10.05 -6.20 -13.18
N ARG A 136 11.19 -5.63 -13.59
CA ARG A 136 11.36 -4.17 -13.68
C ARG A 136 10.47 -3.56 -14.76
N TRP A 137 10.39 -4.18 -15.94
CA TRP A 137 9.56 -3.71 -17.05
C TRP A 137 8.09 -3.58 -16.64
N GLY A 138 7.53 -4.63 -16.03
CA GLY A 138 6.16 -4.59 -15.52
C GLY A 138 5.98 -3.53 -14.44
N ARG A 139 6.90 -3.47 -13.47
CA ARG A 139 6.82 -2.52 -12.35
C ARG A 139 6.95 -1.05 -12.77
N SER A 140 7.62 -0.78 -13.89
CA SER A 140 7.69 0.55 -14.50
C SER A 140 6.48 0.91 -15.36
N GLY A 141 5.47 0.04 -15.44
CA GLY A 141 4.25 0.26 -16.24
C GLY A 141 4.37 -0.15 -17.70
N GLY A 142 5.45 -0.86 -18.09
CA GLY A 142 5.59 -1.43 -19.42
C GLY A 142 4.57 -2.54 -19.67
N ASP A 143 4.11 -2.68 -20.91
CA ASP A 143 3.12 -3.70 -21.30
C ASP A 143 3.69 -5.12 -21.09
N PRO A 144 3.09 -5.95 -20.20
CA PRO A 144 3.52 -7.33 -20.00
C PRO A 144 3.48 -8.18 -21.27
N ASN A 145 2.64 -7.82 -22.25
CA ASN A 145 2.51 -8.58 -23.50
C ASN A 145 3.78 -8.57 -24.35
N ARG A 146 4.76 -7.69 -24.05
CA ARG A 146 6.12 -7.77 -24.58
C ARG A 146 6.74 -9.18 -24.43
N TYR A 147 6.39 -9.90 -23.36
CA TYR A 147 6.89 -11.25 -23.09
C TYR A 147 5.85 -12.35 -23.34
N ARG A 148 4.66 -12.03 -23.86
CA ARG A 148 3.60 -13.01 -24.06
C ARG A 148 3.99 -13.99 -25.17
N PRO A 149 4.09 -15.30 -24.90
CA PRO A 149 4.37 -16.26 -25.96
C PRO A 149 3.12 -16.47 -26.82
N LYS A 150 3.35 -16.74 -28.12
CA LYS A 150 2.27 -17.10 -29.04
C LYS A 150 1.52 -18.33 -28.50
N GLY A 151 0.19 -18.25 -28.53
CA GLY A 151 -0.69 -19.34 -28.07
C GLY A 151 -1.01 -19.36 -26.58
N LEU A 152 -0.44 -18.46 -25.75
CA LEU A 152 -0.86 -18.38 -24.34
C LEU A 152 -2.35 -18.00 -24.24
N PRO A 153 -3.20 -18.82 -23.58
CA PRO A 153 -4.64 -18.58 -23.50
C PRO A 153 -4.97 -17.16 -23.03
N SER A 154 -5.93 -16.50 -23.70
CA SER A 154 -6.26 -15.09 -23.48
C SER A 154 -6.80 -14.76 -22.09
N LYS A 155 -7.22 -15.77 -21.30
CA LYS A 155 -7.63 -15.58 -19.90
C LYS A 155 -6.47 -15.15 -18.99
N TYR A 156 -5.24 -15.41 -19.41
CA TYR A 156 -4.02 -15.01 -18.71
C TYR A 156 -3.53 -13.68 -19.20
#